data_AF-A0A9P6PRX5-F1
#
_entry.id   AF-A0A9P6PRX5-F1
#
_cell.length_a   1.000
_cell.length_b   1.000
_cell.length_c   1.000
_cell.angle_alpha   90.00
_cell.angle_beta   90.00
_cell.angle_gamma   90.00
#
_symmetry.space_group_name_H-M   'P 1'
#
loop_
_entity.id
_entity.type
_entity.pdbx_description
1 polymer ?
#
loop_
_entity_poly.entity_id
_entity_poly.type
_entity_poly.pdbx_seq_one_letter_code
_entity_poly.pdbx_strand_id
1 'polypeptide(L)'
;MCSVKERLHVTKGLSHTSRCTVKPTGKWMVAHDVAMAIKARIYDGTSHDRHQHIRTTDELDHFLQERPPAEELVEKNILKGTNVEPALQQENEEIKKAQLEDALNTKLEHRPPASELLDHNILHESRVAPGLQQKEEELKRTQLEHTLNSKLEHRPSPETLIEKHIL
;
A
#
# COMPACT_ATOMS: atom_id res chain seq x y z
N MET A 1 13.62 -20.81 36.98
CA MET A 1 15.05 -20.92 36.65
C MET A 1 15.19 -20.95 35.13
N CYS A 2 15.48 -19.80 34.51
CA CYS A 2 15.69 -19.72 33.06
C CYS A 2 17.12 -19.24 32.81
N SER A 3 17.91 -20.10 32.16
CA SER A 3 19.33 -19.91 31.87
C SER A 3 19.46 -19.16 30.54
N VAL A 4 19.87 -17.89 30.57
CA VAL A 4 20.19 -17.13 29.35
C VAL A 4 21.66 -17.36 29.03
N LYS A 5 21.92 -18.07 27.92
CA LYS A 5 23.27 -18.24 27.36
C LYS A 5 23.66 -16.98 26.60
N GLU A 6 24.65 -16.30 27.15
CA GLU A 6 25.38 -15.19 26.56
C GLU A 6 26.17 -15.68 25.33
N ARG A 7 25.93 -15.06 24.17
CA ARG A 7 26.64 -15.38 22.92
C ARG A 7 27.87 -14.48 22.81
N LEU A 8 29.03 -15.10 22.95
CA LEU A 8 30.35 -14.49 22.90
C LEU A 8 30.87 -14.27 21.45
N HIS A 9 31.43 -13.07 21.25
CA HIS A 9 32.61 -12.69 20.46
C HIS A 9 32.65 -12.87 18.92
N VAL A 10 32.99 -11.79 18.19
CA VAL A 10 34.25 -11.66 17.40
C VAL A 10 34.60 -10.17 17.18
N THR A 11 35.66 -9.66 17.82
CA THR A 11 36.43 -8.52 17.31
C THR A 11 37.85 -9.01 17.05
N LYS A 12 38.22 -9.19 15.77
CA LYS A 12 39.59 -9.49 15.34
C LYS A 12 40.04 -8.42 14.36
N GLY A 13 41.23 -7.85 14.59
CA GLY A 13 41.91 -7.08 13.55
C GLY A 13 42.83 -5.94 13.98
N LEU A 14 43.55 -6.00 15.11
CA LEU A 14 44.72 -5.13 15.32
C LEU A 14 45.93 -5.77 14.63
N SER A 15 46.11 -5.46 13.35
CA SER A 15 47.30 -5.81 12.58
C SER A 15 48.51 -5.05 13.11
N HIS A 16 49.62 -5.78 13.22
CA HIS A 16 50.90 -5.33 13.73
C HIS A 16 51.44 -4.13 12.94
N THR A 17 51.94 -3.12 13.65
CA THR A 17 52.93 -2.20 13.07
C THR A 17 54.23 -2.33 13.86
N SER A 18 55.24 -2.82 13.16
CA SER A 18 56.61 -2.96 13.64
C SER A 18 57.14 -1.62 14.13
N ARG A 19 57.66 -1.60 15.36
CA ARG A 19 58.34 -0.46 15.96
C ARG A 19 59.73 -0.32 15.33
N CYS A 20 59.82 0.41 14.21
CA CYS A 20 61.09 0.87 13.67
C CYS A 20 61.55 2.12 14.44
N THR A 21 62.61 1.99 15.24
CA THR A 21 63.26 3.13 15.90
C THR A 21 64.20 3.82 14.91
N VAL A 22 63.71 4.83 14.20
CA VAL A 22 64.56 5.74 13.45
C VAL A 22 65.15 6.75 14.43
N LYS A 23 66.48 6.77 14.60
CA LYS A 23 67.15 7.79 15.41
C LYS A 23 66.95 9.15 14.76
N PRO A 24 66.51 10.20 15.48
CA PRO A 24 66.32 11.51 14.89
C PRO A 24 67.69 12.19 14.74
N THR A 25 68.36 11.95 13.62
CA THR A 25 69.47 12.79 13.19
C THR A 25 68.91 13.89 12.29
N GLY A 26 68.74 15.09 12.85
CA GLY A 26 68.46 16.27 12.06
C GLY A 26 67.47 17.23 12.72
N LYS A 27 68.01 18.38 13.14
CA LYS A 27 67.36 19.70 13.30
C LYS A 27 65.99 19.71 13.99
N TRP A 28 65.97 20.20 15.23
CA TRP A 28 64.74 20.57 15.94
C TRP A 28 63.89 21.45 15.03
N MET A 29 62.68 20.96 14.69
CA MET A 29 61.64 21.75 14.06
C MET A 29 61.53 23.08 14.80
N VAL A 30 61.70 24.19 14.09
CA VAL A 30 61.55 25.51 14.73
C VAL A 30 60.10 25.64 15.20
N ALA A 31 59.83 26.46 16.22
CA ALA A 31 58.47 26.63 16.77
C ALA A 31 57.43 26.94 15.68
N HIS A 32 57.85 27.54 14.56
CA HIS A 32 57.05 27.76 13.36
C HIS A 32 56.60 26.43 12.69
N ASP A 33 57.48 25.44 12.56
CA ASP A 33 57.19 24.16 11.89
C ASP A 33 56.20 23.32 12.71
N VAL A 34 56.30 23.34 14.05
CA VAL A 34 55.34 22.66 14.96
C VAL A 34 53.98 23.38 14.92
N ALA A 35 53.98 24.71 14.91
CA ALA A 35 52.76 25.51 14.76
C ALA A 35 52.10 25.31 13.38
N MET A 36 52.90 25.12 12.31
CA MET A 36 52.41 24.82 10.97
C MET A 36 51.83 23.41 10.86
N ALA A 37 52.43 22.40 11.49
CA ALA A 37 51.87 21.04 11.51
C ALA A 37 50.57 20.94 12.34
N ILE A 38 50.46 21.72 13.43
CA ILE A 38 49.22 21.80 14.22
C ILE A 38 48.15 22.62 13.45
N LYS A 39 48.51 23.76 12.86
CA LYS A 39 47.60 24.54 11.99
C LYS A 39 47.15 23.73 10.76
N ALA A 40 48.04 22.99 10.11
CA ALA A 40 47.74 22.07 9.01
C ALA A 40 47.08 20.75 9.48
N ARG A 41 46.75 20.60 10.76
CA ARG A 41 45.84 19.54 11.21
C ARG A 41 44.47 20.09 11.59
N ILE A 42 44.42 21.37 11.97
CA ILE A 42 43.21 22.14 12.27
C ILE A 42 42.56 22.74 10.99
N TYR A 43 43.34 23.11 9.95
CA TYR A 43 42.83 23.69 8.69
C TYR A 43 42.40 22.64 7.64
N ASP A 44 42.90 21.42 7.75
CA ASP A 44 42.77 20.39 6.72
C ASP A 44 41.55 19.50 7.01
N GLY A 45 41.30 19.24 8.30
CA GLY A 45 40.13 18.51 8.79
C GLY A 45 38.83 19.31 8.76
N THR A 46 38.91 20.65 8.83
CA THR A 46 37.73 21.53 8.77
C THR A 46 37.24 21.77 7.34
N SER A 47 38.08 21.59 6.32
CA SER A 47 37.72 21.86 4.92
C SER A 47 37.05 20.68 4.22
N HIS A 48 37.48 19.44 4.50
CA HIS A 48 36.85 18.22 3.98
C HIS A 48 35.47 18.00 4.60
N ASP A 49 35.38 18.16 5.92
CA ASP A 49 34.13 18.07 6.68
C ASP A 49 33.14 19.17 6.23
N ARG A 50 33.62 20.41 6.01
CA ARG A 50 32.80 21.49 5.40
C ARG A 50 32.34 21.17 3.98
N HIS A 51 33.20 20.60 3.13
CA HIS A 51 32.79 20.22 1.77
C HIS A 51 31.77 19.09 1.76
N GLN A 52 31.93 18.09 2.64
CA GLN A 52 30.94 17.03 2.81
C GLN A 52 29.63 17.60 3.35
N HIS A 53 29.69 18.46 4.37
CA HIS A 53 28.53 19.16 4.90
C HIS A 53 27.79 19.95 3.83
N ILE A 54 28.51 20.76 3.02
CA ILE A 54 27.90 21.54 1.92
C ILE A 54 27.21 20.63 0.91
N ARG A 55 27.84 19.52 0.52
CA ARG A 55 27.20 18.56 -0.40
C ARG A 55 25.94 17.93 0.20
N THR A 56 25.99 17.54 1.48
CA THR A 56 24.83 16.98 2.16
C THR A 56 23.70 17.99 2.33
N THR A 57 24.02 19.28 2.51
CA THR A 57 22.99 20.34 2.58
C THR A 57 22.39 20.59 1.21
N ASP A 58 23.19 20.62 0.15
CA ASP A 58 22.71 20.83 -1.22
C ASP A 58 21.78 19.66 -1.65
N GLU A 59 22.14 18.42 -1.30
CA GLU A 59 21.31 17.24 -1.53
C GLU A 59 20.01 17.29 -0.72
N LEU A 60 20.07 17.68 0.56
CA LEU A 60 18.89 17.81 1.41
C LEU A 60 17.93 18.89 0.88
N ASP A 61 18.46 20.04 0.47
CA ASP A 61 17.67 21.14 -0.09
C ASP A 61 16.96 20.70 -1.37
N HIS A 62 17.62 19.89 -2.20
CA HIS A 62 16.99 19.29 -3.39
C HIS A 62 15.83 18.36 -3.02
N PHE A 63 16.02 17.44 -2.06
CA PHE A 63 14.94 16.55 -1.61
C PHE A 63 13.78 17.29 -0.93
N LEU A 64 14.05 18.42 -0.28
CA LEU A 64 13.01 19.26 0.32
C LEU A 64 12.19 20.01 -0.74
N GLN A 65 12.80 20.40 -1.87
CA GLN A 65 12.10 21.00 -3.00
C GLN A 65 11.17 19.99 -3.70
N GLU A 66 11.60 18.74 -3.82
CA GLU A 66 10.81 17.66 -4.42
C GLU A 66 9.83 17.00 -3.46
N ARG A 67 9.71 17.51 -2.23
CA ARG A 67 8.84 16.92 -1.20
C ARG A 67 7.37 16.98 -1.62
N PRO A 68 6.68 15.82 -1.73
CA PRO A 68 5.25 15.79 -1.99
C PRO A 68 4.41 16.43 -0.87
N PRO A 69 3.24 17.01 -1.19
CA PRO A 69 2.32 17.54 -0.18
C PRO A 69 1.78 16.42 0.72
N ALA A 70 1.40 16.77 1.95
CA ALA A 70 0.90 15.80 2.92
C ALA A 70 -0.37 15.07 2.46
N GLU A 71 -1.24 15.75 1.70
CA GLU A 71 -2.48 15.19 1.16
C GLU A 71 -2.20 14.01 0.21
N GLU A 72 -1.24 14.14 -0.70
CA GLU A 72 -0.84 13.07 -1.63
C GLU A 72 -0.29 11.85 -0.88
N LEU A 73 0.42 12.06 0.22
CA LEU A 73 0.92 10.97 1.07
C LEU A 73 -0.23 10.24 1.79
N VAL A 74 -1.32 10.94 2.12
CA VAL A 74 -2.53 10.32 2.69
C VAL A 74 -3.27 9.51 1.62
N GLU A 75 -3.42 10.03 0.41
CA GLU A 75 -4.04 9.30 -0.70
C GLU A 75 -3.29 8.00 -1.04
N LYS A 76 -1.95 8.06 -1.01
CA LYS A 76 -1.08 6.89 -1.17
C LYS A 76 -1.05 5.97 0.05
N ASN A 77 -1.82 6.26 1.09
CA ASN A 77 -1.85 5.53 2.37
C ASN A 77 -0.49 5.41 3.08
N ILE A 78 0.43 6.35 2.83
CA ILE A 78 1.72 6.44 3.52
C ILE A 78 1.53 7.15 4.86
N LEU A 79 0.83 8.28 4.85
CA LEU A 79 0.38 8.97 6.06
C LEU A 79 -1.06 8.59 6.39
N LYS A 80 -1.37 8.43 7.66
CA LYS A 80 -2.75 8.22 8.12
C LYS A 80 -3.43 9.57 8.24
N GLY A 81 -4.47 9.81 7.45
CA GLY A 81 -5.23 11.07 7.43
C GLY A 81 -6.11 11.31 8.67
N THR A 82 -5.75 10.76 9.83
CA THR A 82 -6.53 10.86 11.06
C THR A 82 -6.04 12.02 11.91
N ASN A 83 -6.95 12.82 12.45
CA ASN A 83 -6.66 13.89 13.42
C ASN A 83 -6.38 13.34 14.85
N VAL A 84 -5.73 12.19 14.93
CA VAL A 84 -5.41 11.50 16.19
C VAL A 84 -3.92 11.61 16.44
N GLU A 85 -3.55 11.79 17.71
CA GLU A 85 -2.14 11.87 18.12
C GLU A 85 -1.34 10.67 17.59
N PRO A 86 -0.10 10.85 17.11
CA PRO A 86 0.71 9.78 16.52
C PRO A 86 0.87 8.54 17.41
N ALA A 87 0.88 8.72 18.74
CA ALA A 87 0.98 7.63 19.70
C ALA A 87 -0.26 6.73 19.75
N LEU A 88 -1.45 7.26 19.44
CA LEU A 88 -2.74 6.55 19.51
C LEU A 88 -3.23 6.07 18.13
N GLN A 89 -2.50 6.37 17.06
CA GLN A 89 -2.90 5.99 15.70
C GLN A 89 -3.07 4.48 15.57
N GLN A 90 -2.16 3.70 16.16
CA GLN A 90 -2.22 2.24 16.13
C GLN A 90 -3.47 1.71 16.83
N GLU A 91 -3.74 2.17 18.06
CA GLU A 91 -4.91 1.74 18.82
C GLU A 91 -6.22 2.10 18.11
N ASN A 92 -6.30 3.28 17.50
CA ASN A 92 -7.45 3.68 16.70
C ASN A 92 -7.66 2.78 15.47
N GLU A 93 -6.58 2.34 14.82
CA GLU A 93 -6.67 1.38 13.70
C GLU A 93 -7.14 0.00 14.18
N GLU A 94 -6.67 -0.45 15.33
CA GLU A 94 -7.09 -1.70 15.95
C GLU A 94 -8.59 -1.67 16.30
N ILE A 95 -9.08 -0.57 16.87
CA ILE A 95 -10.51 -0.38 17.17
C ILE A 95 -11.34 -0.40 15.88
N LYS A 96 -10.92 0.34 14.85
CA LYS A 96 -11.61 0.34 13.54
C LYS A 96 -11.66 -1.05 12.93
N LYS A 97 -10.56 -1.80 13.03
CA LYS A 97 -10.49 -3.17 12.54
C LYS A 97 -11.46 -4.07 13.30
N ALA A 98 -11.48 -4.02 14.63
CA ALA A 98 -12.41 -4.79 15.45
C ALA A 98 -13.88 -4.46 15.12
N GLN A 99 -14.23 -3.18 14.97
CA GLN A 99 -15.57 -2.76 14.55
C GLN A 99 -15.95 -3.32 13.17
N LEU A 100 -15.02 -3.34 12.22
CA LEU A 100 -15.24 -3.92 10.90
C LEU A 100 -15.38 -5.45 10.95
N GLU A 101 -14.60 -6.11 11.80
CA GLU A 101 -14.68 -7.56 12.04
C GLU A 101 -16.06 -7.93 12.63
N ASP A 102 -16.52 -7.23 13.66
CA ASP A 102 -17.84 -7.45 14.26
C ASP A 102 -18.99 -7.21 13.26
N ALA A 103 -18.91 -6.12 12.50
CA ALA A 103 -19.89 -5.79 11.46
C ALA A 103 -19.89 -6.83 10.34
N LEU A 104 -18.72 -7.36 9.96
CA LEU A 104 -18.61 -8.42 8.96
C LEU A 104 -19.20 -9.73 9.48
N ASN A 105 -18.86 -10.11 10.72
CA ASN A 105 -19.38 -11.33 11.34
C ASN A 105 -20.91 -11.30 11.39
N THR A 106 -21.50 -10.17 11.81
CA THR A 106 -22.96 -9.99 11.81
C THR A 106 -23.58 -10.18 10.42
N LYS A 107 -22.93 -9.66 9.36
CA LYS A 107 -23.40 -9.83 7.97
C LYS A 107 -23.23 -11.25 7.45
N LEU A 108 -22.20 -11.97 7.90
CA LEU A 108 -21.98 -13.37 7.53
C LEU A 108 -22.99 -14.30 8.20
N GLU A 109 -23.36 -14.03 9.45
CA GLU A 109 -24.41 -14.77 10.17
C GLU A 109 -25.78 -14.62 9.49
N HIS A 110 -26.11 -13.42 9.02
CA HIS A 110 -27.38 -13.13 8.36
C HIS A 110 -27.28 -13.25 6.82
N ARG A 111 -26.33 -14.02 6.31
CA ARG A 111 -26.13 -14.16 4.86
C ARG A 111 -27.29 -14.96 4.24
N PRO A 112 -28.09 -14.38 3.32
CA PRO A 112 -29.20 -15.09 2.69
C PRO A 112 -28.70 -16.22 1.77
N PRO A 113 -29.43 -17.34 1.68
CA PRO A 113 -29.14 -18.41 0.74
C PRO A 113 -29.41 -17.98 -0.71
N ALA A 114 -28.79 -18.67 -1.67
CA ALA A 114 -28.96 -18.37 -3.09
C ALA A 114 -30.42 -18.51 -3.57
N SER A 115 -31.21 -19.40 -2.96
CA SER A 115 -32.63 -19.59 -3.28
C SER A 115 -33.46 -18.33 -3.01
N GLU A 116 -33.24 -17.68 -1.87
CA GLU A 116 -33.94 -16.44 -1.51
C GLU A 116 -33.58 -15.32 -2.51
N LEU A 117 -32.33 -15.27 -2.98
CA LEU A 117 -31.90 -14.32 -4.00
C LEU A 117 -32.54 -14.58 -5.37
N LEU A 118 -32.85 -15.83 -5.72
CA LEU A 118 -33.60 -16.19 -6.94
C LEU A 118 -35.06 -15.73 -6.82
N ASP A 119 -35.69 -15.98 -5.66
CA ASP A 119 -37.09 -15.59 -5.41
C ASP A 119 -37.27 -14.08 -5.49
N HIS A 120 -36.29 -13.31 -5.01
CA HIS A 120 -36.26 -11.86 -5.13
C HIS A 120 -35.81 -11.33 -6.50
N ASN A 121 -35.53 -12.21 -7.48
CA ASN A 121 -34.98 -11.87 -8.80
C ASN A 121 -33.71 -11.00 -8.75
N ILE A 122 -32.89 -11.17 -7.72
CA ILE A 122 -31.55 -10.55 -7.61
C ILE A 122 -30.54 -11.42 -8.36
N LEU A 123 -30.66 -12.75 -8.20
CA LEU A 123 -29.92 -13.72 -8.98
C LEU A 123 -30.85 -14.30 -10.06
N HIS A 124 -30.31 -14.60 -11.24
CA HIS A 124 -31.05 -15.30 -12.29
C HIS A 124 -30.72 -16.79 -12.27
N GLU A 125 -31.73 -17.63 -12.50
CA GLU A 125 -31.56 -19.07 -12.63
C GLU A 125 -30.90 -19.39 -13.98
N SER A 126 -29.57 -19.39 -14.00
CA SER A 126 -28.76 -19.72 -15.18
C SER A 126 -27.84 -20.91 -14.88
N ARG A 127 -27.74 -21.82 -15.85
CA ARG A 127 -26.77 -22.92 -15.85
C ARG A 127 -25.44 -22.53 -16.48
N VAL A 128 -25.33 -21.31 -16.97
CA VAL A 128 -24.18 -20.78 -17.71
C VAL A 128 -23.25 -20.04 -16.75
N ALA A 129 -21.96 -19.94 -17.10
CA ALA A 129 -20.97 -19.21 -16.31
C ALA A 129 -21.39 -17.74 -16.07
N PRO A 130 -21.02 -17.12 -14.92
CA PRO A 130 -21.45 -15.76 -14.56
C PRO A 130 -21.19 -14.69 -15.63
N GLY A 131 -20.06 -14.78 -16.32
CA GLY A 131 -19.70 -13.82 -17.38
C GLY A 131 -20.56 -13.90 -18.65
N LEU A 132 -21.39 -14.93 -18.81
CA LEU A 132 -22.27 -15.13 -19.96
C LEU A 132 -23.76 -14.96 -19.64
N GLN A 133 -24.14 -14.82 -18.37
CA GLN A 133 -25.54 -14.70 -17.94
C GLN A 133 -26.25 -13.53 -18.64
N GLN A 134 -25.58 -12.38 -18.72
CA GLN A 134 -26.12 -11.20 -19.41
C GLN A 134 -26.44 -11.48 -20.89
N LYS A 135 -25.56 -12.20 -21.61
CA LYS A 135 -25.79 -12.55 -23.02
C LYS A 135 -26.91 -13.57 -23.19
N GLU A 136 -27.01 -14.50 -22.25
CA GLU A 136 -28.12 -15.47 -22.23
C GLU A 136 -29.46 -14.77 -22.02
N GLU A 137 -29.54 -13.83 -21.08
CA GLU A 137 -30.75 -13.03 -20.81
C GLU A 137 -31.15 -12.16 -22.01
N GLU A 138 -30.19 -11.50 -22.65
CA GLU A 138 -30.42 -10.71 -23.86
C GLU A 138 -30.98 -11.58 -24.99
N LEU A 139 -30.42 -12.79 -25.18
CA LEU A 139 -30.91 -13.74 -26.15
C LEU A 139 -32.34 -14.20 -25.82
N LYS A 140 -32.59 -14.60 -24.56
CA LYS A 140 -33.92 -15.01 -24.09
C LYS A 140 -34.95 -13.90 -24.33
N ARG A 141 -34.60 -12.66 -23.99
CA ARG A 141 -35.46 -11.49 -24.22
C ARG A 141 -35.79 -11.31 -25.70
N THR A 142 -34.79 -11.31 -26.57
CA THR A 142 -34.98 -11.17 -28.02
C THR A 142 -35.85 -12.28 -28.59
N GLN A 143 -35.63 -13.53 -28.16
CA GLN A 143 -36.45 -14.67 -28.57
C GLN A 143 -37.91 -14.54 -28.11
N LEU A 144 -38.12 -14.08 -26.87
CA LEU A 144 -39.45 -13.82 -26.33
C LEU A 144 -40.15 -12.70 -27.10
N GLU A 145 -39.47 -11.58 -27.35
CA GLU A 145 -40.00 -10.46 -28.14
C GLU A 145 -40.43 -10.93 -29.54
N HIS A 146 -39.58 -11.68 -30.24
CA HIS A 146 -39.93 -12.25 -31.55
C HIS A 146 -41.14 -13.18 -31.48
N THR A 147 -41.18 -14.07 -30.49
CA THR A 147 -42.28 -15.03 -30.30
C THR A 147 -43.61 -14.32 -29.98
N LEU A 148 -43.57 -13.28 -29.15
CA LEU A 148 -44.75 -12.50 -28.79
C LEU A 148 -45.26 -11.70 -29.99
N ASN A 149 -44.38 -11.08 -30.77
CA ASN A 149 -44.77 -10.36 -31.98
C ASN A 149 -45.53 -11.26 -32.96
N SER A 150 -45.00 -12.45 -33.25
CA SER A 150 -45.68 -13.40 -34.14
C SER A 150 -47.07 -13.84 -33.63
N LYS A 151 -47.21 -14.03 -32.31
CA LYS A 151 -48.51 -14.36 -31.68
C LYS A 151 -49.50 -13.19 -31.73
N LEU A 152 -49.01 -11.96 -31.63
CA LEU A 152 -49.84 -10.75 -31.70
C LEU A 152 -50.30 -10.46 -33.13
N GLU A 153 -49.48 -10.74 -34.14
CA GLU A 153 -49.85 -10.61 -35.57
C GLU A 153 -51.06 -11.49 -35.92
N HIS A 154 -51.14 -12.70 -35.35
CA HIS A 154 -52.24 -13.64 -35.56
C HIS A 154 -53.36 -13.51 -34.52
N ARG A 155 -53.49 -12.34 -33.89
CA ARG A 155 -54.51 -12.12 -32.87
C ARG A 155 -55.91 -12.18 -33.50
N PRO A 156 -56.81 -13.07 -33.03
CA PRO A 156 -58.16 -13.16 -33.57
C PRO A 156 -58.97 -11.88 -33.31
N SER A 157 -59.84 -11.52 -34.26
CA SER A 157 -60.76 -10.40 -34.11
C SER A 157 -61.85 -10.72 -33.07
N PRO A 158 -62.44 -9.70 -32.41
CA PRO A 158 -63.45 -9.92 -31.37
C PRO A 158 -64.67 -10.71 -31.88
N GLU A 159 -65.06 -10.53 -33.14
CA GLU A 159 -66.17 -11.27 -33.77
C GLU A 159 -65.93 -12.79 -33.74
N THR A 160 -64.70 -13.23 -34.06
CA THR A 160 -64.34 -14.66 -34.02
C THR A 160 -64.34 -15.27 -32.62
N LEU A 161 -64.26 -14.45 -31.56
CA LEU A 161 -64.34 -14.91 -30.18
C LEU A 161 -65.79 -15.10 -29.72
N ILE A 162 -66.71 -14.26 -30.22
CA ILE A 162 -68.17 -14.38 -30.01
C ILE A 162 -68.68 -15.66 -30.69
N GLU A 163 -68.27 -15.93 -31.92
CA GLU A 163 -68.62 -17.19 -32.62
C GLU A 163 -68.17 -18.43 -31.85
N LYS A 164 -67.03 -18.34 -31.16
CA LYS A 164 -66.47 -19.40 -30.31
C LYS A 164 -67.08 -19.44 -28.90
N HIS A 165 -68.06 -18.58 -28.59
CA HIS A 165 -68.76 -18.50 -27.31
C HIS A 165 -67.84 -18.26 -26.10
N ILE A 166 -66.73 -17.54 -26.29
CA ILE A 166 -65.76 -17.21 -25.22
C ILE A 166 -66.09 -15.85 -24.57
N LEU A 167 -66.68 -14.94 -25.35
CA LEU A 167 -67.18 -13.60 -24.96
C LEU A 167 -68.66 -13.53 -25.30
#